data_AF-A0A7Z9WUN6-F1
#
_entry.id   AF-A0A7Z9WUN6-F1
#
_cell.length_a   1.000
_cell.length_b   1.000
_cell.length_c   1.000
_cell.angle_alpha   90.00
_cell.angle_beta   90.00
_cell.angle_gamma   90.00
#
_symmetry.space_group_name_H-M   'P 1'
#
loop_
_entity.id
_entity.type
_entity.pdbx_description
1 polymer ?
#
loop_
_entity_poly.entity_id
_entity_poly.type
_entity_poly.pdbx_seq_one_letter_code
_entity_poly.pdbx_strand_id
1 'polypeptide(L)'
;MAVYTLANMKGGVAKTTSVLMLGRIAAEQGKRVLLIDLDLNGQLSRLLGHWPAGQAGIFTDWYETHTLNDALTLLPAPGADFPLDGLTVEEKDLVERITAEARQYDLCLIDTPSGYMPF
;
A
#
# COMPACT_ATOMS: atom_id res chain seq x y z
N MET A 1 -16.10 7.01 -1.03
CA MET A 1 -14.67 6.65 -0.90
C MET A 1 -14.11 7.37 0.31
N ALA A 2 -13.52 6.63 1.24
CA ALA A 2 -12.69 7.17 2.32
C ALA A 2 -11.24 6.67 2.17
N VAL A 3 -10.26 7.52 2.45
CA VAL A 3 -8.83 7.18 2.40
C VAL A 3 -8.24 7.44 3.78
N TYR A 4 -7.62 6.43 4.38
CA TYR A 4 -6.95 6.55 5.67
C TYR A 4 -5.52 6.07 5.58
N THR A 5 -4.60 6.86 6.11
CA THR A 5 -3.18 6.52 6.21
C THR A 5 -2.85 6.18 7.65
N LEU A 6 -2.22 5.03 7.86
CA LEU A 6 -1.70 4.65 9.16
C LEU A 6 -0.22 5.00 9.20
N ALA A 7 0.11 6.13 9.84
CA ALA A 7 1.45 6.70 9.89
C ALA A 7 1.98 6.82 11.31
N ASN A 8 3.19 6.31 11.53
CA ASN A 8 3.93 6.41 12.78
C ASN A 8 5.40 6.08 12.54
N MET A 9 6.30 7.00 12.88
CA MET A 9 7.74 6.84 12.69
C MET A 9 8.34 5.71 13.53
N LYS A 10 7.68 5.30 14.63
CA LYS A 10 8.14 4.18 15.45
C LYS A 10 7.80 2.85 14.79
N GLY A 11 8.79 1.96 14.70
CA GLY A 11 8.60 0.57 14.30
C GLY A 11 7.89 -0.26 15.37
N GLY A 12 7.18 -1.32 14.96
CA GLY A 12 6.57 -2.27 15.90
C GLY A 12 5.34 -1.74 16.65
N VAL A 13 4.67 -0.70 16.14
CA VAL A 13 3.45 -0.11 16.73
C VAL A 13 2.16 -0.57 16.04
N ALA A 14 2.21 -1.70 15.35
CA ALA A 14 1.08 -2.36 14.71
C ALA A 14 0.43 -1.63 13.52
N LYS A 15 1.10 -0.69 12.82
CA LYS A 15 0.57 -0.04 11.60
C LYS A 15 0.06 -1.04 10.55
N THR A 16 0.96 -1.91 10.06
CA THR A 16 0.67 -2.96 9.10
C THR A 16 -0.43 -3.90 9.58
N THR A 17 -0.36 -4.32 10.85
CA THR A 17 -1.39 -5.18 11.46
C THR A 17 -2.75 -4.49 11.47
N SER A 18 -2.80 -3.21 11.83
CA SER A 18 -4.03 -2.42 11.83
C SER A 18 -4.58 -2.20 10.42
N VAL A 19 -3.74 -1.90 9.42
CA VAL A 19 -4.16 -1.81 8.01
C VAL A 19 -4.82 -3.12 7.56
N LEU A 20 -4.14 -4.25 7.79
CA LEU A 20 -4.63 -5.57 7.42
C LEU A 20 -5.98 -5.89 8.09
N MET A 21 -6.07 -5.71 9.42
CA MET A 21 -7.26 -6.08 10.18
C MET A 21 -8.45 -5.18 9.87
N LEU A 22 -8.25 -3.87 9.82
CA LEU A 22 -9.31 -2.91 9.46
C LEU A 22 -9.81 -3.17 8.02
N GLY A 23 -8.89 -3.47 7.10
CA GLY A 23 -9.21 -3.80 5.73
C GLY A 23 -10.05 -5.06 5.60
N ARG A 24 -9.67 -6.13 6.29
CA ARG A 24 -10.41 -7.39 6.32
C ARG A 24 -11.81 -7.22 6.90
N ILE A 25 -11.94 -6.53 8.03
CA ILE A 25 -13.24 -6.25 8.66
C ILE A 25 -14.14 -5.44 7.73
N ALA A 26 -13.61 -4.40 7.07
CA ALA A 26 -14.39 -3.61 6.14
C ALA A 26 -14.83 -4.42 4.91
N ALA A 27 -13.96 -5.29 4.38
CA ALA A 27 -14.30 -6.19 3.29
C ALA A 27 -15.38 -7.21 3.67
N GLU A 28 -15.32 -7.76 4.89
CA GLU A 28 -16.37 -8.65 5.45
C GLU A 28 -17.72 -7.93 5.61
N GLN A 29 -17.71 -6.61 5.77
CA GLN A 29 -18.90 -5.76 5.77
C GLN A 29 -19.38 -5.37 4.35
N GLY A 30 -18.83 -6.00 3.31
CA GLY A 30 -19.21 -5.78 1.92
C GLY A 30 -18.67 -4.50 1.29
N LYS A 31 -17.66 -3.86 1.90
CA LYS A 31 -16.97 -2.72 1.27
C LYS A 31 -15.97 -3.24 0.24
N ARG A 32 -15.86 -2.54 -0.89
CA ARG A 32 -14.70 -2.70 -1.79
C ARG A 32 -13.52 -1.98 -1.16
N VAL A 33 -12.50 -2.72 -0.77
CA VAL A 33 -11.36 -2.22 -0.01
C VAL A 33 -10.08 -2.32 -0.83
N LEU A 34 -9.34 -1.21 -0.89
CA LEU A 34 -7.97 -1.16 -1.39
C LEU A 34 -6.99 -1.03 -0.23
N LEU A 35 -6.03 -1.94 -0.16
CA LEU A 35 -4.87 -1.82 0.72
C LEU A 35 -3.68 -1.36 -0.12
N ILE A 36 -2.94 -0.36 0.34
CA ILE A 36 -1.73 0.13 -0.32
C ILE A 36 -0.55 -0.06 0.62
N ASP A 37 0.48 -0.78 0.16
CA ASP A 37 1.73 -0.98 0.88
C ASP A 37 2.82 -0.04 0.35
N LEU A 38 3.09 1.05 1.08
CA LEU A 38 4.15 2.00 0.73
C LEU A 38 5.48 1.69 1.44
N ASP A 39 5.54 0.64 2.27
CA ASP A 39 6.78 0.25 2.93
C ASP A 39 7.60 -0.63 1.97
N LEU A 40 8.80 -0.17 1.59
CA LEU A 40 9.70 -0.96 0.72
C LEU A 40 9.98 -2.35 1.29
N ASN A 41 9.96 -2.53 2.62
CA ASN A 41 10.11 -3.86 3.22
C ASN A 41 8.97 -4.83 2.88
N GLY A 42 7.81 -4.30 2.48
CA GLY A 42 6.67 -5.04 1.95
C GLY A 42 6.01 -5.98 2.95
N GLN A 43 5.95 -5.59 4.23
CA GLN A 43 5.40 -6.46 5.27
C GLN A 43 3.91 -6.75 5.05
N LEU A 44 3.11 -5.75 4.68
CA LEU A 44 1.70 -5.95 4.36
C LEU A 44 1.55 -6.90 3.17
N SER A 45 2.32 -6.66 2.10
CA SER A 45 2.32 -7.48 0.89
C SER A 45 2.63 -8.95 1.21
N ARG A 46 3.70 -9.20 1.99
CA ARG A 46 4.12 -10.56 2.38
C ARG A 46 3.06 -11.29 3.19
N LEU A 47 2.41 -10.59 4.14
CA LEU A 47 1.32 -11.16 4.95
C LEU A 47 0.11 -11.57 4.09
N LEU A 48 -0.07 -10.95 2.93
CA LEU A 48 -1.16 -11.20 2.00
C LEU A 48 -0.77 -12.16 0.86
N GLY A 49 0.41 -12.77 0.94
CA GLY A 49 0.86 -13.73 -0.07
C GLY A 49 1.46 -13.09 -1.33
N HIS A 50 1.91 -11.84 -1.25
CA HIS A 50 2.65 -11.17 -2.31
C HIS A 50 4.08 -10.93 -1.88
N TRP A 51 5.04 -11.47 -2.64
CA TRP A 51 6.47 -11.30 -2.41
C TRP A 51 7.01 -10.28 -3.42
N PRO A 52 7.27 -9.04 -2.99
CA PRO A 52 7.82 -8.03 -3.88
C PRO A 52 9.22 -8.45 -4.35
N ALA A 53 9.39 -8.66 -5.66
CA ALA A 53 10.62 -9.16 -6.25
C ALA A 53 11.28 -8.07 -7.13
N GLY A 54 11.66 -6.95 -6.52
CA GLY A 54 12.29 -5.83 -7.22
C GLY A 54 11.35 -5.13 -8.21
N GLN A 55 10.04 -5.15 -7.94
CA GLN A 55 9.09 -4.39 -8.74
C GLN A 55 9.14 -2.94 -8.31
N ALA A 56 8.84 -2.06 -9.24
CA ALA A 56 9.04 -0.63 -9.06
C ALA A 56 7.80 0.01 -8.37
N GLY A 57 6.66 -0.70 -8.42
CA GLY A 57 5.44 -0.37 -7.68
C GLY A 57 4.91 1.02 -8.01
N ILE A 58 4.05 1.56 -7.13
CA ILE A 58 3.42 2.88 -7.37
C ILE A 58 4.40 4.06 -7.40
N PHE A 59 5.64 3.86 -6.96
CA PHE A 59 6.70 4.87 -6.99
C PHE A 59 7.41 4.98 -8.35
N THR A 60 6.96 4.24 -9.36
CA THR A 60 7.54 4.28 -10.71
C THR A 60 6.49 4.37 -11.78
N ASP A 61 6.92 4.42 -13.05
CA ASP A 61 6.04 4.59 -14.21
C ASP A 61 4.91 3.56 -14.33
N TRP A 62 5.03 2.41 -13.67
CA TRP A 62 4.05 1.34 -13.76
C TRP A 62 3.85 0.61 -12.44
N TYR A 63 2.60 0.29 -12.14
CA TYR A 63 2.17 -0.50 -11.00
C TYR A 63 0.98 -1.37 -11.36
N GLU A 64 0.75 -2.44 -10.58
CA GLU A 64 -0.43 -3.29 -10.68
C GLU A 64 -1.09 -3.46 -9.33
N THR A 65 -2.39 -3.74 -9.36
CA THR A 65 -3.16 -4.17 -8.19
C THR A 65 -3.49 -5.65 -8.29
N HIS A 66 -3.58 -6.31 -7.15
CA HIS A 66 -3.88 -7.73 -7.03
C HIS A 66 -5.17 -7.92 -6.23
N THR A 67 -6.19 -8.45 -6.90
CA THR A 67 -7.44 -8.81 -6.24
C THR A 67 -7.24 -10.08 -5.43
N LEU A 68 -7.41 -9.99 -4.12
CA LEU A 68 -7.25 -11.11 -3.19
C LEU A 68 -8.55 -11.92 -3.06
N ASN A 69 -9.69 -11.22 -3.13
CA ASN A 69 -11.04 -11.77 -3.20
C ASN A 69 -12.02 -10.68 -3.72
N ASP A 70 -13.31 -11.00 -3.77
CA ASP A 70 -14.37 -10.13 -4.30
C ASP A 70 -14.44 -8.71 -3.69
N ALA A 71 -13.92 -8.52 -2.47
CA ALA A 71 -14.04 -7.28 -1.72
C ALA A 71 -12.69 -6.64 -1.35
N LEU A 72 -11.56 -7.33 -1.51
CA LEU A 72 -10.26 -6.89 -1.04
C LEU A 72 -9.21 -6.93 -2.17
N THR A 73 -8.63 -5.76 -2.45
CA THR A 73 -7.53 -5.59 -3.41
C THR A 73 -6.30 -5.06 -2.70
N LEU A 74 -5.12 -5.51 -3.12
CA LEU A 74 -3.81 -5.05 -2.67
C LEU A 74 -3.11 -4.30 -3.81
N LEU A 75 -2.61 -3.11 -3.53
CA LEU A 75 -1.49 -2.51 -4.26
C LEU A 75 -0.22 -2.85 -3.47
N PRO A 76 0.65 -3.72 -4.00
CA PRO A 76 1.78 -4.25 -3.26
C PRO A 76 2.93 -3.25 -3.17
N ALA A 77 3.83 -3.50 -2.23
CA ALA A 77 5.08 -2.76 -2.12
C ALA A 77 5.97 -3.02 -3.35
N PRO A 78 6.85 -2.06 -3.70
CA PRO A 78 7.89 -2.24 -4.72
C PRO A 78 8.84 -3.40 -4.37
N GLY A 79 9.23 -3.46 -3.10
CA GLY A 79 10.10 -4.47 -2.53
C GLY A 79 11.43 -3.95 -2.05
N ALA A 80 12.00 -4.66 -1.08
CA ALA A 80 13.13 -4.17 -0.29
C ALA A 80 14.42 -4.07 -1.10
N ASP A 81 14.52 -4.85 -2.17
CA ASP A 81 15.68 -4.90 -3.06
C ASP A 81 15.58 -3.86 -4.19
N PHE A 82 14.49 -3.08 -4.28
CA PHE A 82 14.34 -2.04 -5.29
C PHE A 82 15.24 -0.83 -4.95
N PRO A 83 16.06 -0.34 -5.88
CA PRO A 83 17.02 0.72 -5.60
C PRO A 83 16.31 2.08 -5.46
N LEU A 84 16.64 2.83 -4.40
CA LEU A 84 15.99 4.11 -4.07
C LEU A 84 16.18 5.19 -5.16
N ASP A 85 17.31 5.17 -5.85
CA ASP A 85 17.58 6.04 -7.00
C ASP A 85 16.80 5.62 -8.27
N GLY A 86 16.11 4.48 -8.23
CA GLY A 86 15.17 4.03 -9.26
C GLY A 86 13.74 4.55 -9.06
N LEU A 87 13.46 5.30 -8.00
CA LEU A 87 12.16 5.94 -7.81
C LEU A 87 12.03 7.10 -8.81
N THR A 88 10.98 7.08 -9.63
CA THR A 88 10.81 8.00 -10.77
C THR A 88 9.59 8.89 -10.64
N VAL A 89 8.79 8.72 -9.59
CA VAL A 89 7.54 9.45 -9.36
C VAL A 89 7.72 10.46 -8.24
N GLU A 90 7.45 11.73 -8.54
CA GLU A 90 7.42 12.82 -7.57
C GLU A 90 6.25 12.67 -6.58
N GLU A 91 6.39 13.24 -5.38
CA GLU A 91 5.37 13.12 -4.32
C GLU A 91 3.97 13.57 -4.80
N LYS A 92 3.90 14.67 -5.54
CA LYS A 92 2.64 15.19 -6.10
C LYS A 92 1.97 14.15 -7.00
N ASP A 93 2.74 13.53 -7.88
CA ASP A 93 2.24 12.55 -8.85
C ASP A 93 1.82 11.25 -8.15
N LEU A 94 2.51 10.87 -7.07
CA LEU A 94 2.13 9.74 -6.21
C LEU A 94 0.77 9.97 -5.57
N VAL A 95 0.51 11.17 -5.02
CA VAL A 95 -0.79 11.53 -4.42
C VAL A 95 -1.90 11.48 -5.48
N GLU A 96 -1.65 12.00 -6.68
CA GLU A 96 -2.61 11.95 -7.79
C GLU A 96 -2.93 10.51 -8.21
N ARG A 97 -1.91 9.65 -8.33
CA ARG A 97 -2.05 8.23 -8.66
C ARG A 97 -2.84 7.46 -7.60
N ILE A 98 -2.47 7.59 -6.32
CA ILE A 98 -3.19 6.96 -5.20
C ILE A 98 -4.65 7.41 -5.19
N THR A 99 -4.90 8.71 -5.39
CA THR A 99 -6.25 9.26 -5.40
C THR A 99 -7.06 8.73 -6.56
N ALA A 100 -6.47 8.63 -7.76
CA ALA A 100 -7.13 8.08 -8.93
C ALA A 100 -7.50 6.59 -8.73
N GLU A 101 -6.57 5.80 -8.22
CA GLU A 101 -6.77 4.37 -7.94
C GLU A 101 -7.86 4.16 -6.88
N ALA A 102 -7.78 4.89 -5.75
CA ALA A 102 -8.69 4.76 -4.62
C ALA A 102 -10.15 5.03 -4.98
N ARG A 103 -10.44 5.83 -6.02
CA ARG A 103 -11.82 6.17 -6.46
C ARG A 103 -12.65 4.98 -6.87
N GLN A 104 -12.01 3.87 -7.20
CA GLN A 104 -12.68 2.63 -7.58
C GLN A 104 -13.24 1.88 -6.36
N TYR A 105 -12.84 2.28 -5.15
CA TYR A 105 -13.10 1.56 -3.90
C TYR A 105 -13.94 2.40 -2.92
N ASP A 106 -14.57 1.72 -1.98
CA ASP A 106 -15.34 2.37 -0.92
C ASP A 106 -14.41 2.84 0.21
N LEU A 107 -13.35 2.08 0.47
CA LEU A 107 -12.31 2.34 1.47
C LEU A 107 -10.91 2.08 0.90
N CYS A 108 -9.98 2.98 1.13
CA CYS A 108 -8.55 2.80 0.89
C CYS A 108 -7.78 2.96 2.20
N LEU A 109 -6.92 2.00 2.52
CA LEU A 109 -6.03 2.02 3.69
C LEU A 109 -4.58 1.98 3.23
N ILE A 110 -3.78 2.92 3.70
CA ILE A 110 -2.38 3.08 3.31
C ILE A 110 -1.48 2.70 4.48
N ASP A 111 -0.67 1.66 4.29
CA ASP A 111 0.44 1.29 5.17
C ASP A 111 1.68 2.09 4.79
N THR A 112 2.39 2.58 5.80
CA THR A 112 3.55 3.45 5.62
C THR A 112 4.78 2.87 6.30
N PRO A 113 5.98 3.17 5.77
CA PRO A 113 7.23 2.74 6.37
C PRO A 113 7.39 3.23 7.81
N SER A 114 8.21 2.51 8.57
CA SER A 114 8.72 3.01 9.85
C SER A 114 10.01 3.78 9.63
N GLY A 115 10.12 4.96 10.24
CA GLY A 115 11.29 5.84 10.06
C GLY A 115 11.13 6.82 8.89
N TYR A 116 12.21 7.56 8.63
CA TYR A 116 12.27 8.53 7.54
C TYR A 116 12.65 7.81 6.24
N MET A 117 11.84 7.95 5.19
CA MET A 117 12.29 7.65 3.83
C MET A 117 12.93 8.92 3.26
N PRO A 118 14.20 8.86 2.81
CA PRO A 118 14.83 9.98 2.15
C PRO A 118 14.28 10.09 0.74
N PHE A 119 13.25 10.93 0.58
CA PHE A 119 12.91 11.55 -0.69
C PHE A 119 13.65 12.89 -0.78
#